data_AF-A0A932R3A1-F1
#
_entry.id   AF-A0A932R3A1-F1
#
_cell.length_a   1.000
_cell.length_b   1.000
_cell.length_c   1.000
_cell.angle_alpha   90.00
_cell.angle_beta   90.00
_cell.angle_gamma   90.00
#
_symmetry.space_group_name_H-M   'P 1'
#
loop_
_entity.id
_entity.type
_entity.pdbx_description
1 polymer ?
#
loop_
_entity_poly.entity_id
_entity_poly.type
_entity_poly.pdbx_seq_one_letter_code
_entity_poly.pdbx_strand_id
1 'polypeptide(L)'
;MRYSPELYARSLYESLGDLLDPKLIIKNFWLTVKKNGDESRIDNIVRLFESLVVKNSGGKVIQIETARPISVSMEGKIKKLFGNKDIIQKKVNSKLVAGIRIEIDNEKELDFSLAAKFRKMFSKTV
;
A
#
# COMPACT_ATOMS: atom_id res chain seq x y z
N MET A 1 7.70 8.90 -20.78
CA MET A 1 6.71 7.92 -20.31
C MET A 1 5.72 7.69 -21.43
N ARG A 2 5.52 6.43 -21.82
CA ARG A 2 4.56 6.11 -22.88
C ARG A 2 3.17 5.79 -22.30
N TYR A 3 3.13 5.13 -21.14
CA TYR A 3 1.88 4.74 -20.48
C TYR A 3 1.92 5.04 -18.98
N SER A 4 0.77 5.30 -18.39
CA SER A 4 0.68 5.58 -16.95
C SER A 4 0.85 4.29 -16.12
N PRO A 5 1.39 4.37 -14.89
CA PRO A 5 1.49 3.22 -13.99
C PRO A 5 0.15 2.53 -13.72
N GLU A 6 -0.94 3.29 -13.68
CA GLU A 6 -2.31 2.80 -13.49
C GLU A 6 -2.76 1.92 -14.66
N LEU A 7 -2.44 2.34 -15.89
CA LEU A 7 -2.77 1.57 -17.08
C LEU A 7 -1.99 0.25 -17.09
N TYR A 8 -0.69 0.27 -16.78
CA TYR A 8 0.11 -0.94 -16.65
C TYR A 8 -0.44 -1.90 -15.59
N ALA A 9 -0.77 -1.40 -14.40
CA ALA A 9 -1.31 -2.20 -13.31
C ALA A 9 -2.64 -2.85 -13.71
N ARG A 10 -3.53 -2.11 -14.38
CA ARG A 10 -4.81 -2.61 -14.88
C ARG A 10 -4.63 -3.68 -15.95
N SER A 11 -3.78 -3.43 -16.95
CA SER A 11 -3.52 -4.41 -18.02
C SER A 11 -2.90 -5.71 -17.48
N LEU A 12 -2.02 -5.62 -16.48
CA LEU A 12 -1.46 -6.80 -15.82
C LEU A 12 -2.55 -7.58 -15.06
N TYR A 13 -3.41 -6.88 -14.32
CA TYR A 13 -4.53 -7.48 -13.60
C TYR A 13 -5.50 -8.21 -14.54
N GLU A 14 -5.91 -7.56 -15.63
CA GLU A 14 -6.79 -8.15 -16.64
C GLU A 14 -6.12 -9.37 -17.31
N SER A 15 -4.84 -9.25 -17.69
CA SER A 15 -4.10 -10.35 -18.34
C SER A 15 -3.93 -11.58 -17.45
N LEU A 16 -3.83 -11.40 -16.13
CA LEU A 16 -3.72 -12.50 -15.18
C LEU A 16 -5.05 -13.20 -14.90
N GLY A 17 -6.19 -12.58 -15.23
CA GLY A 17 -7.51 -13.21 -15.14
C GLY A 17 -7.71 -14.34 -16.16
N ASP A 18 -7.06 -14.22 -17.33
CA ASP A 18 -7.11 -15.17 -18.45
C ASP A 18 -6.01 -16.25 -18.33
N LEU A 19 -6.03 -16.97 -17.20
CA LEU A 19 -4.99 -17.92 -16.77
C LEU A 19 -4.66 -19.02 -17.80
N LEU A 20 -3.56 -18.83 -18.54
CA LEU A 20 -2.88 -19.88 -19.32
C LEU A 20 -1.44 -20.15 -18.82
N ASP A 21 -0.67 -19.12 -18.48
CA ASP A 21 0.64 -19.24 -17.80
C ASP A 21 1.04 -17.91 -17.12
N PRO A 22 0.85 -17.78 -15.79
CA PRO A 22 1.19 -16.57 -15.04
C PRO A 22 2.66 -16.13 -15.17
N LYS A 23 3.60 -17.08 -15.28
CA LYS A 23 5.03 -16.76 -15.36
C LYS A 23 5.35 -16.12 -16.70
N LEU A 24 4.77 -16.64 -17.77
CA LEU A 24 4.94 -16.09 -19.12
C LEU A 24 4.33 -14.68 -19.20
N ILE A 25 3.15 -14.47 -18.60
CA ILE A 25 2.49 -13.16 -18.56
C ILE A 25 3.37 -12.13 -17.84
N ILE A 26 3.89 -12.47 -16.66
CA ILE A 26 4.78 -11.57 -15.89
C ILE A 26 6.06 -11.25 -16.68
N LYS A 27 6.66 -12.26 -17.34
CA LYS A 27 7.86 -12.07 -18.17
C LYS A 27 7.59 -11.11 -19.34
N ASN A 28 6.48 -11.31 -20.06
CA ASN A 28 6.10 -10.48 -21.20
C ASN A 28 5.73 -9.06 -20.77
N PHE A 29 5.07 -8.92 -19.62
CA PHE A 29 4.78 -7.64 -19.01
C PHE A 29 6.07 -6.85 -18.72
N TRP A 30 7.05 -7.49 -18.05
CA TRP A 30 8.35 -6.87 -17.78
C TRP A 30 9.06 -6.41 -19.06
N LEU A 31 9.09 -7.26 -20.09
CA LEU A 31 9.66 -6.90 -21.39
C LEU A 31 8.94 -5.71 -22.02
N THR A 32 7.61 -5.61 -21.85
CA THR A 32 6.81 -4.49 -22.35
C THR A 32 7.10 -3.20 -21.61
N VAL A 33 7.20 -3.22 -20.28
CA VAL A 33 7.59 -2.04 -19.48
C VAL A 33 8.98 -1.56 -19.90
N LYS A 34 9.95 -2.48 -20.00
CA LYS A 34 11.32 -2.17 -20.42
C LYS A 34 11.39 -1.62 -21.85
N LYS A 35 10.64 -2.19 -22.79
CA LYS A 35 10.57 -1.71 -24.19
C LYS A 35 10.07 -0.27 -24.29
N ASN A 36 9.25 0.15 -23.33
CA ASN A 36 8.69 1.51 -23.28
C ASN A 36 9.54 2.50 -22.48
N GLY A 37 10.63 2.06 -21.85
CA GLY A 37 11.50 2.90 -21.03
C GLY A 37 10.89 3.32 -19.69
N ASP A 38 9.89 2.58 -19.21
CA ASP A 38 9.11 2.91 -18.01
C ASP A 38 9.56 2.09 -16.77
N GLU A 39 10.72 1.43 -16.83
CA GLU A 39 11.26 0.55 -15.77
C GLU A 39 11.51 1.27 -14.44
N SER A 40 11.85 2.56 -14.48
CA SER A 40 12.06 3.38 -13.27
C SER A 40 10.81 3.52 -12.39
N ARG A 41 9.64 3.16 -12.93
CA ARG A 41 8.34 3.27 -12.24
C ARG A 41 7.76 1.91 -11.84
N ILE A 42 8.53 0.83 -11.97
CA ILE A 42 8.04 -0.53 -11.70
C ILE A 42 7.48 -0.69 -10.28
N ASP A 43 8.11 -0.06 -9.28
CA ASP A 43 7.64 -0.12 -7.89
C ASP A 43 6.23 0.47 -7.74
N ASN A 44 5.94 1.57 -8.45
CA ASN A 44 4.62 2.19 -8.42
C ASN A 44 3.59 1.32 -9.15
N ILE A 45 3.96 0.71 -10.27
CA ILE A 45 3.11 -0.23 -11.02
C ILE A 45 2.73 -1.42 -10.13
N VAL A 46 3.70 -2.03 -9.45
CA VAL A 46 3.47 -3.17 -8.54
C VAL A 46 2.54 -2.78 -7.41
N ARG A 47 2.77 -1.62 -6.77
CA ARG A 47 1.91 -1.11 -5.69
C ARG A 47 0.46 -0.91 -6.14
N LEU A 48 0.26 -0.36 -7.35
CA LEU A 48 -1.08 -0.16 -7.92
C LEU A 48 -1.75 -1.49 -8.26
N PHE A 49 -0.97 -2.45 -8.79
CA PHE A 49 -1.46 -3.81 -9.07
C PHE A 49 -1.90 -4.53 -7.78
N GLU A 50 -1.09 -4.50 -6.73
CA GLU A 50 -1.48 -5.06 -5.42
C GLU A 50 -2.77 -4.43 -4.89
N SER A 51 -2.88 -3.11 -4.99
CA SER A 51 -4.09 -2.38 -4.59
C SER A 51 -5.31 -2.82 -5.38
N LEU A 52 -5.17 -3.03 -6.70
CA LEU A 52 -6.24 -3.54 -7.56
C LEU A 52 -6.67 -4.97 -7.18
N VAL A 53 -5.70 -5.86 -6.93
CA VAL A 53 -5.98 -7.25 -6.52
C VAL A 53 -6.77 -7.27 -5.22
N VAL A 54 -6.34 -6.50 -4.22
CA VAL A 54 -6.99 -6.41 -2.91
C VAL A 54 -8.41 -5.86 -3.03
N LYS A 55 -8.58 -4.72 -3.71
CA LYS A 55 -9.90 -4.10 -3.90
C LYS A 55 -10.88 -5.03 -4.62
N ASN A 56 -10.44 -5.70 -5.70
CA ASN A 56 -11.29 -6.64 -6.43
C ASN A 56 -11.62 -7.92 -5.66
N SER A 57 -10.77 -8.33 -4.70
CA SER A 57 -11.08 -9.45 -3.79
C SER A 57 -12.08 -9.08 -2.68
N GLY A 58 -12.39 -7.78 -2.53
CA GLY A 58 -13.23 -7.21 -1.47
C GLY A 58 -12.47 -6.91 -0.17
N GLY A 59 -11.14 -6.85 -0.22
CA GLY A 59 -10.28 -6.43 0.89
C GLY A 59 -9.86 -4.97 0.79
N LYS A 60 -9.10 -4.51 1.79
CA LYS A 60 -8.54 -3.15 1.88
C LYS A 60 -7.02 -3.17 2.04
N VAL A 61 -6.36 -2.15 1.52
CA VAL A 61 -4.93 -1.93 1.79
C VAL A 61 -4.82 -1.06 3.03
N ILE A 62 -4.16 -1.57 4.07
CA ILE A 62 -4.03 -0.90 5.36
C ILE A 62 -2.55 -0.64 5.62
N GLN A 63 -2.16 0.63 5.65
CA GLN A 63 -0.82 1.04 6.04
C GLN A 63 -0.83 1.44 7.51
N ILE A 64 -0.01 0.75 8.31
CA ILE A 64 0.14 0.99 9.74
C ILE A 64 1.54 1.51 10.00
N GLU A 65 1.63 2.77 10.40
CA GLU A 65 2.85 3.41 10.80
C GLU A 65 2.96 3.49 12.31
N THR A 66 4.11 3.12 12.84
CA THR A 66 4.39 3.14 14.28
C THR A 66 5.69 3.85 14.56
N ALA A 67 5.79 4.55 15.70
CA ALA A 67 7.02 5.27 16.05
C ALA A 67 8.23 4.35 16.27
N ARG A 68 7.98 3.08 16.63
CA ARG A 68 8.97 2.05 16.95
C ARG A 68 8.48 0.68 16.48
N PRO A 69 9.37 -0.31 16.26
CA PRO A 69 8.95 -1.67 15.95
C PRO A 69 7.94 -2.20 16.97
N ILE A 70 6.89 -2.85 16.48
CA ILE A 70 5.85 -3.44 17.33
C ILE A 70 6.24 -4.86 17.75
N SER A 71 5.81 -5.27 18.94
CA SER A 71 5.99 -6.65 19.41
C SER A 71 5.06 -7.62 18.66
N VAL A 72 5.43 -8.90 18.64
CA VAL A 72 4.63 -9.98 18.03
C VAL A 72 3.20 -10.03 18.62
N SER A 73 3.07 -9.78 19.92
CA SER A 73 1.76 -9.73 20.59
C SER A 73 0.88 -8.59 20.06
N MET A 74 1.45 -7.40 19.89
CA MET A 74 0.73 -6.24 19.35
C MET A 74 0.35 -6.46 17.88
N GLU A 75 1.23 -7.06 17.09
CA GLU A 75 0.95 -7.46 15.72
C GLU A 75 -0.27 -8.41 15.63
N GLY A 76 -0.34 -9.41 16.50
CA GLY A 76 -1.47 -10.33 16.56
C GLY A 76 -2.80 -9.62 16.86
N LYS A 77 -2.78 -8.61 17.76
CA LYS A 77 -3.96 -7.79 18.06
C LYS A 77 -4.38 -6.94 16.86
N ILE A 78 -3.42 -6.31 16.19
CA ILE A 78 -3.67 -5.49 15.00
C ILE A 78 -4.29 -6.33 13.88
N LYS A 79 -3.75 -7.52 13.59
CA LYS A 79 -4.30 -8.41 12.57
C LYS A 79 -5.77 -8.78 12.82
N LYS A 80 -6.18 -8.92 14.08
CA LYS A 80 -7.57 -9.22 14.46
C LYS A 80 -8.55 -8.06 14.24
N LEU A 81 -8.07 -6.83 14.07
CA LEU A 81 -8.92 -5.67 13.81
C LEU A 81 -9.37 -5.58 12.34
N PHE A 82 -8.76 -6.36 11.46
CA PHE A 82 -8.96 -6.28 10.02
C PHE A 82 -9.38 -7.63 9.43
N GLY A 83 -9.98 -7.61 8.25
CA GLY A 83 -10.47 -8.81 7.59
C GLY A 83 -9.33 -9.66 7.03
N ASN A 84 -9.60 -10.95 6.83
CA ASN A 84 -8.63 -11.90 6.24
C ASN A 84 -8.22 -11.56 4.80
N LYS A 85 -9.02 -10.73 4.12
CA LYS A 85 -8.76 -10.27 2.75
C LYS A 85 -7.98 -8.95 2.70
N ASP A 86 -7.80 -8.30 3.85
CA ASP A 86 -7.09 -7.04 3.92
C ASP A 86 -5.58 -7.30 3.93
N ILE A 87 -4.83 -6.42 3.26
CA ILE A 87 -3.37 -6.45 3.29
C ILE A 87 -2.88 -5.38 4.25
N ILE A 88 -2.14 -5.81 5.28
CA ILE A 88 -1.56 -4.92 6.28
C ILE A 88 -0.08 -4.69 5.96
N GLN A 89 0.25 -3.47 5.53
CA GLN A 89 1.61 -2.99 5.35
C GLN A 89 2.05 -2.27 6.62
N LYS A 90 3.23 -2.61 7.15
CA LYS A 90 3.76 -2.00 8.37
C LYS A 90 5.00 -1.19 8.07
N LYS A 91 5.10 -0.02 8.69
CA LYS A 91 6.25 0.86 8.57
C LYS A 91 6.62 1.48 9.92
N VAL A 92 7.91 1.61 10.16
CA VAL A 92 8.41 2.41 11.28
C VAL A 92 8.57 3.84 10.80
N ASN A 93 7.93 4.78 11.48
CA ASN A 93 8.00 6.21 11.22
C ASN A 93 8.32 6.96 12.52
N SER A 94 9.61 7.23 12.75
CA SER A 94 10.08 7.93 13.95
C SER A 94 9.51 9.35 14.11
N LYS A 95 9.02 9.97 13.03
CA LYS A 95 8.40 11.31 13.06
C LYS A 95 7.07 11.34 13.82
N LEU A 96 6.45 10.20 14.08
CA LEU A 96 5.25 10.11 14.91
C LEU A 96 5.52 10.43 16.38
N VAL A 97 6.79 10.36 16.83
CA VAL A 97 7.27 10.48 18.22
C VAL A 97 6.77 9.34 19.12
N ALA A 98 5.46 9.14 19.18
CA ALA A 98 4.78 8.04 19.83
C ALA A 98 3.41 7.79 19.16
N GLY A 99 2.80 6.64 19.46
CA GLY A 99 1.48 6.28 18.92
C GLY A 99 1.55 5.61 17.55
N ILE A 100 0.39 5.59 16.86
CA ILE A 100 0.15 4.85 15.64
C ILE A 100 -0.60 5.75 14.65
N ARG A 101 -0.27 5.63 13.36
CA ARG A 101 -1.02 6.21 12.26
C ARG A 101 -1.50 5.08 11.35
N ILE A 102 -2.78 5.07 11.02
CA ILE A 102 -3.42 4.05 10.19
C ILE A 102 -3.99 4.74 8.96
N GLU A 103 -3.65 4.24 7.79
CA GLU A 103 -4.17 4.69 6.51
C GLU A 103 -4.86 3.53 5.81
N ILE A 104 -6.08 3.75 5.34
CA ILE A 104 -6.94 2.76 4.69
C ILE A 104 -7.18 3.20 3.25
N ASP A 105 -6.79 2.35 2.30
CA ASP A 105 -6.92 2.53 0.84
C ASP A 105 -6.34 3.85 0.30
N ASN A 106 -5.40 4.46 1.04
CA ASN A 106 -4.87 5.82 0.80
C ASN A 106 -5.95 6.92 0.76
N GLU A 107 -7.14 6.65 1.30
CA GLU A 107 -8.28 7.57 1.29
C GLU A 107 -8.65 8.03 2.70
N LYS A 108 -8.52 7.14 3.69
CA LYS A 108 -8.88 7.43 5.08
C LYS A 108 -7.67 7.35 5.96
N GLU A 109 -7.41 8.44 6.68
CA GLU A 109 -6.33 8.51 7.64
C GLU A 109 -6.87 8.64 9.07
N LEU A 110 -6.32 7.81 9.96
CA LEU A 110 -6.51 7.86 11.40
C LEU A 110 -5.14 8.05 12.06
N ASP A 111 -4.80 9.31 12.38
CA ASP A 111 -3.54 9.66 13.04
C ASP A 111 -3.75 9.81 14.56
N PHE A 112 -3.33 8.79 15.32
CA PHE A 112 -3.32 8.79 16.79
C PHE A 112 -1.93 9.05 17.35
N SER A 113 -1.02 9.64 16.56
CA SER A 113 0.34 9.94 16.99
C SER A 113 0.41 11.12 17.96
N LEU A 114 1.46 11.11 18.78
CA LEU A 114 1.76 12.26 19.64
C LEU A 114 2.11 13.50 18.83
N ALA A 115 2.78 13.32 17.68
CA ALA A 115 3.02 14.41 16.74
C ALA A 115 1.72 15.08 16.27
N ALA A 116 0.67 14.33 15.95
CA ALA A 116 -0.64 14.89 15.59
C ALA A 116 -1.28 15.68 16.72
N LYS A 117 -1.20 15.16 17.95
CA LYS A 117 -1.70 15.87 19.14
C LYS A 117 -0.97 17.19 19.33
N PHE A 118 0.36 17.22 19.25
CA PHE A 118 1.12 18.47 19.36
C PHE A 118 0.76 19.46 18.26
N ARG A 119 0.66 19.02 17.00
CA ARG A 119 0.22 19.89 15.90
C ARG A 119 -1.12 20.54 16.24
N LYS A 120 -2.11 19.78 16.69
CA LYS A 120 -3.44 20.29 17.06
C LYS A 120 -3.42 21.25 18.26
N MET A 121 -2.55 21.01 19.24
CA MET A 121 -2.43 21.86 20.42
C MET A 121 -1.79 23.21 20.08
N PHE A 122 -0.71 23.21 19.29
CA PHE A 122 0.05 24.42 18.99
C PHE A 122 -0.42 25.13 17.71
N SER A 123 -1.28 24.53 16.88
CA SER A 123 -1.87 25.20 15.71
C SER A 123 -3.02 26.14 16.03
N LYS A 124 -3.52 26.14 17.27
CA LYS A 124 -4.60 27.02 17.74
C LYS A 124 -4.11 28.29 18.45
N THR A 125 -2.81 28.54 18.42
CA THR A 125 -2.18 29.71 19.05
C THR A 125 -1.68 30.66 17.97
N VAL A 126 -2.62 31.34 17.31
CA VAL A 126 -2.45 32.64 16.64
C VAL A 126 -3.72 33.44 16.89
#